data_AF-A0A952NAT3-F1
#
_entry.id   AF-A0A952NAT3-F1
#
_cell.length_a   1.000
_cell.length_b   1.000
_cell.length_c   1.000
_cell.angle_alpha   90.00
_cell.angle_beta   90.00
_cell.angle_gamma   90.00
#
_symmetry.space_group_name_H-M   'P 1'
#
loop_
_entity.id
_entity.type
_entity.pdbx_description
1 polymer ?
#
loop_
_entity_poly.entity_id
_entity_poly.type
_entity_poly.pdbx_seq_one_letter_code
_entity_poly.pdbx_strand_id
1 'polypeptide(L)'
;MKKLLMPLLLVSLIVVSGFTFAKGNTPNPVSKIQNFELIEENLLIGLSTENAGLQSSSAYMLGEFKSEKSVIPLMRMLRNNEDPHMRIMAALALYKIGDSRGIWAVKQAARFDDNECVRKKCDQFFSVYTLENAVE
;
A
#
# COMPACT_ATOMS: atom_id res chain seq x y z
N MET A 1 15.29 -6.54 -80.37
CA MET A 1 15.41 -5.46 -79.38
C MET A 1 15.01 -6.03 -78.02
N LYS A 2 16.00 -6.54 -77.28
CA LYS A 2 15.85 -7.00 -75.89
C LYS A 2 16.16 -5.80 -74.99
N LYS A 3 15.56 -5.77 -73.78
CA LYS A 3 15.69 -4.78 -72.69
C LYS A 3 14.58 -3.73 -72.67
N LEU A 4 13.47 -4.03 -71.97
CA LEU A 4 12.77 -3.04 -71.14
C LEU A 4 11.67 -3.69 -70.26
N LEU A 5 12.00 -4.68 -69.44
CA LEU A 5 11.03 -5.20 -68.48
C LEU A 5 11.73 -5.65 -67.18
N MET A 6 12.38 -4.71 -66.50
CA MET A 6 12.74 -4.82 -65.08
C MET A 6 13.36 -3.48 -64.63
N PRO A 7 12.57 -2.63 -63.95
CA PRO A 7 13.07 -2.13 -62.67
C PRO A 7 11.99 -2.06 -61.58
N LEU A 8 10.82 -2.69 -61.76
CA LEU A 8 9.73 -2.56 -60.77
C LEU A 8 9.91 -3.43 -59.51
N LEU A 9 10.87 -4.35 -59.47
CA LEU A 9 11.03 -5.26 -58.33
C LEU A 9 11.97 -4.73 -57.23
N LEU A 10 12.74 -3.67 -57.50
CA LEU A 10 13.81 -3.22 -56.60
C LEU A 10 13.41 -2.06 -55.65
N VAL A 11 12.27 -1.40 -55.86
CA VAL A 11 11.82 -0.31 -54.98
C VAL A 11 10.98 -0.81 -53.79
N SER A 12 10.56 -2.09 -53.79
CA SER A 12 9.79 -2.65 -52.66
C SER A 12 10.62 -2.97 -51.41
N LEU A 13 11.95 -2.91 -51.48
CA LEU A 13 12.83 -3.40 -50.41
C LEU A 13 13.33 -2.34 -49.41
N ILE A 14 12.98 -1.05 -49.56
CA ILE A 14 13.59 0.03 -48.74
C ILE A 14 12.63 0.65 -47.70
N VAL A 15 11.31 0.39 -47.73
CA VAL A 15 10.39 1.02 -46.77
C VAL A 15 10.25 0.26 -45.43
N VAL A 16 10.80 -0.96 -45.31
CA VAL A 16 10.64 -1.77 -44.10
C VAL A 16 11.73 -1.55 -43.03
N SER A 17 12.81 -0.83 -43.32
CA SER A 17 13.93 -0.65 -42.35
C SER A 17 13.86 0.60 -41.48
N GLY A 18 12.85 1.47 -41.65
CA GLY A 18 12.78 2.78 -40.97
C GLY A 18 11.92 2.87 -39.71
N PHE A 19 11.06 1.88 -39.43
CA PHE A 19 10.23 1.88 -38.21
C PHE A 19 10.78 0.88 -37.20
N THR A 20 11.95 1.17 -36.66
CA THR A 20 12.26 0.68 -35.32
C THR A 20 11.29 1.36 -34.37
N PHE A 21 10.17 0.68 -34.08
CA PHE A 21 9.46 0.94 -32.83
C PHE A 21 10.51 0.84 -31.73
N ALA A 22 10.87 1.98 -31.15
CA ALA A 22 11.50 2.00 -29.86
C ALA A 22 10.58 1.18 -28.95
N LYS A 23 10.97 -0.07 -28.67
CA LYS A 23 10.39 -0.88 -27.61
C LYS A 23 10.79 -0.17 -26.33
N GLY A 24 10.08 0.93 -26.04
CA GLY A 24 10.16 1.59 -24.77
C GLY A 24 9.90 0.51 -23.74
N ASN A 25 10.79 0.41 -22.76
CA ASN A 25 10.55 -0.31 -21.54
C ASN A 25 9.37 0.37 -20.83
N THR A 26 8.15 0.23 -21.34
CA THR A 26 6.95 0.49 -20.57
C THR A 26 6.89 -0.65 -19.57
N PRO A 27 7.07 -0.40 -18.26
CA PRO A 27 6.97 -1.45 -17.27
C PRO A 27 5.63 -2.17 -17.48
N ASN A 28 5.69 -3.48 -17.72
CA ASN A 28 4.52 -4.31 -17.94
C ASN A 28 3.56 -4.11 -16.75
N PRO A 29 2.28 -3.76 -16.94
CA PRO A 29 1.36 -3.53 -15.83
C PRO A 29 1.31 -4.69 -14.83
N VAL A 30 1.59 -5.92 -15.28
CA VAL A 30 1.73 -7.11 -14.43
C VAL A 30 2.85 -6.97 -13.38
N SER A 31 4.00 -6.38 -13.71
CA SER A 31 5.10 -6.21 -12.75
C SER A 31 4.78 -5.17 -11.67
N LYS A 32 4.02 -4.12 -12.01
CA LYS A 32 3.60 -3.10 -11.04
C LYS A 32 2.63 -3.68 -9.99
N ILE A 33 1.71 -4.54 -10.42
CA ILE A 33 0.74 -5.20 -9.54
C ILE A 33 1.43 -6.24 -8.63
N GLN A 34 2.33 -7.07 -9.19
CA GLN A 34 3.12 -8.04 -8.40
C GLN A 34 3.96 -7.37 -7.31
N ASN A 35 4.55 -6.22 -7.62
CA ASN A 35 5.37 -5.51 -6.64
C ASN A 35 4.55 -4.99 -5.46
N PHE A 36 3.31 -4.52 -5.69
CA PHE A 36 2.48 -4.01 -4.60
C PHE A 36 2.02 -5.12 -3.66
N GLU A 37 1.58 -6.26 -4.20
CA GLU A 37 1.16 -7.41 -3.38
C GLU A 37 2.32 -7.98 -2.58
N LEU A 38 3.51 -8.10 -3.19
CA LEU A 38 4.71 -8.54 -2.50
C LEU A 38 5.16 -7.55 -1.40
N ILE A 39 5.05 -6.24 -1.64
CA ILE A 39 5.33 -5.24 -0.60
C ILE A 39 4.33 -5.39 0.54
N GLU A 40 3.03 -5.48 0.26
CA GLU A 40 1.99 -5.66 1.27
C GLU A 40 2.24 -6.93 2.10
N GLU A 41 2.56 -8.06 1.48
CA GLU A 41 2.89 -9.31 2.15
C GLU A 41 4.13 -9.17 3.05
N ASN A 42 5.20 -8.55 2.55
CA ASN A 42 6.41 -8.31 3.34
C ASN A 42 6.14 -7.39 4.54
N LEU A 43 5.28 -6.39 4.40
CA LEU A 43 4.89 -5.53 5.51
C LEU A 43 4.01 -6.28 6.53
N LEU A 44 3.12 -7.16 6.08
CA LEU A 44 2.34 -8.04 6.97
C LEU A 44 3.25 -8.97 7.79
N ILE A 45 4.28 -9.54 7.15
CA ILE A 45 5.32 -10.31 7.83
C ILE A 45 6.07 -9.42 8.83
N GLY A 46 6.40 -8.20 8.43
CA GLY A 46 7.07 -7.20 9.26
C GLY A 46 6.33 -6.83 10.54
N LEU A 47 5.00 -6.97 10.60
CA LEU A 47 4.23 -6.77 11.85
C LEU A 47 4.58 -7.79 12.94
N SER A 48 5.09 -8.97 12.58
CA SER A 48 5.37 -10.06 13.52
C SER A 48 6.86 -10.18 13.89
N THR A 49 7.69 -9.20 13.51
CA THR A 49 9.12 -9.19 13.83
C THR A 49 9.38 -8.73 15.28
N GLU A 50 10.49 -9.19 15.85
CA GLU A 50 11.00 -8.71 17.14
C GLU A 50 11.72 -7.36 17.03
N ASN A 51 12.09 -6.94 15.82
CA ASN A 51 12.70 -5.64 15.60
C ASN A 51 11.63 -4.53 15.67
N ALA A 52 11.58 -3.84 16.81
CA ALA A 52 10.64 -2.76 17.07
C ALA A 52 10.56 -1.72 15.92
N GLY A 53 11.71 -1.29 15.38
CA GLY A 53 11.75 -0.31 14.30
C GLY A 53 11.14 -0.82 12.99
N LEU A 54 11.38 -2.09 12.66
CA LEU A 54 10.77 -2.72 11.48
C LEU A 54 9.27 -2.96 11.70
N GLN A 55 8.85 -3.39 12.89
CA GLN A 55 7.43 -3.55 13.24
C GLN A 55 6.67 -2.23 13.11
N SER A 56 7.19 -1.15 13.69
CA SER A 56 6.57 0.17 13.64
C SER A 56 6.51 0.72 12.21
N SER A 57 7.59 0.57 11.44
CA SER A 57 7.64 1.01 10.05
C SER A 57 6.66 0.24 9.18
N SER A 58 6.52 -1.07 9.42
CA SER A 58 5.59 -1.92 8.69
C SER A 58 4.15 -1.51 8.96
N ALA A 59 3.79 -1.29 10.24
CA ALA A 59 2.47 -0.82 10.62
C ALA A 59 2.13 0.54 10.00
N TYR A 60 3.07 1.49 10.06
CA TYR A 60 2.88 2.81 9.47
C TYR A 60 2.62 2.71 7.96
N MET A 61 3.45 1.97 7.22
CA MET A 61 3.32 1.79 5.78
C MET A 61 2.02 1.08 5.38
N LEU A 62 1.58 0.08 6.14
CA LEU A 62 0.27 -0.58 5.91
C LEU A 62 -0.90 0.40 6.06
N GLY A 63 -0.79 1.36 6.99
CA GLY A 63 -1.71 2.48 7.14
C GLY A 63 -1.72 3.40 5.91
N GLU A 64 -0.54 3.80 5.42
CA GLU A 64 -0.41 4.61 4.20
C GLU A 64 -1.00 3.90 2.98
N PHE A 65 -0.82 2.58 2.91
CA PHE A 65 -1.30 1.74 1.81
C PHE A 65 -2.79 1.46 1.88
N LYS A 66 -3.46 1.84 2.98
CA LYS A 66 -4.87 1.51 3.26
C LYS A 66 -5.12 -0.01 3.14
N SER A 67 -4.17 -0.83 3.59
CA SER A 67 -4.23 -2.29 3.44
C SER A 67 -5.36 -2.88 4.30
N GLU A 68 -6.47 -3.29 3.66
CA GLU A 68 -7.57 -3.98 4.34
C GLU A 68 -7.13 -5.31 4.96
N LYS A 69 -6.16 -6.00 4.35
CA LYS A 69 -5.58 -7.26 4.86
C LYS A 69 -4.90 -7.07 6.22
N SER A 70 -4.39 -5.87 6.49
CA SER A 70 -3.70 -5.55 7.74
C SER A 70 -4.60 -5.19 8.91
N VAL A 71 -5.91 -5.00 8.70
CA VAL A 71 -6.85 -4.57 9.75
C VAL A 71 -6.82 -5.52 10.96
N ILE A 72 -6.96 -6.83 10.74
CA ILE A 72 -6.96 -7.81 11.84
C ILE A 72 -5.59 -7.91 12.54
N PRO A 73 -4.45 -8.01 11.82
CA PRO A 73 -3.12 -7.92 12.44
C PRO A 73 -2.90 -6.65 13.27
N LEU A 74 -3.28 -5.48 12.76
CA LEU A 74 -3.12 -4.20 13.46
C LEU A 74 -4.05 -4.10 14.67
N MET A 75 -5.28 -4.61 14.59
CA MET A 75 -6.17 -4.72 15.77
C MET A 75 -5.56 -5.60 16.87
N ARG A 76 -4.87 -6.68 16.50
CA ARG A 76 -4.15 -7.53 17.46
C ARG A 76 -2.97 -6.77 18.07
N MET A 77 -2.21 -6.02 17.27
CA MET A 77 -1.11 -5.18 17.76
C MET A 77 -1.62 -4.10 18.72
N LEU A 78 -2.72 -3.42 18.38
CA LEU A 78 -3.37 -2.42 19.24
C LEU A 78 -3.80 -3.01 20.59
N ARG A 79 -4.25 -4.27 20.64
CA ARG A 79 -4.77 -4.87 21.87
C ARG A 79 -3.70 -5.53 22.73
N ASN A 80 -2.72 -6.17 22.10
CA ASN A 80 -1.87 -7.15 22.77
C ASN A 80 -0.40 -6.71 22.89
N ASN A 81 0.04 -5.64 22.21
CA ASN A 81 1.44 -5.23 22.28
C ASN A 81 1.75 -4.62 23.66
N GLU A 82 2.87 -5.04 24.24
CA GLU A 82 3.33 -4.57 25.55
C GLU A 82 3.83 -3.13 25.51
N ASP A 83 4.38 -2.70 24.37
CA ASP A 83 4.86 -1.33 24.16
C ASP A 83 3.69 -0.40 23.78
N PRO A 84 3.36 0.60 24.62
CA PRO A 84 2.34 1.60 24.32
C PRO A 84 2.60 2.37 23.01
N HIS A 85 3.87 2.56 22.63
CA HIS A 85 4.21 3.22 21.37
C HIS A 85 3.77 2.39 20.15
N MET A 86 3.93 1.06 20.21
CA MET A 86 3.46 0.17 19.16
C MET A 86 1.93 0.15 19.08
N ARG A 87 1.24 0.17 20.23
CA ARG A 87 -0.23 0.29 20.24
C ARG A 87 -0.71 1.59 19.60
N ILE A 88 -0.05 2.72 19.88
CA ILE A 88 -0.36 4.01 19.24
C ILE A 88 -0.11 3.93 17.73
N MET A 89 0.97 3.30 17.29
CA MET A 89 1.26 3.12 15.86
C MET A 89 0.19 2.25 15.17
N ALA A 90 -0.28 1.19 15.84
CA ALA A 90 -1.39 0.37 15.36
C ALA A 90 -2.66 1.20 15.18
N ALA A 91 -3.00 2.02 16.19
CA ALA A 91 -4.18 2.88 16.15
C ALA A 91 -4.10 3.91 15.02
N LEU A 92 -2.92 4.52 14.80
CA LEU A 92 -2.68 5.44 13.69
C LEU A 92 -2.90 4.76 12.34
N ALA A 93 -2.35 3.55 12.16
CA ALA A 93 -2.51 2.79 10.93
C ALA A 93 -3.98 2.40 10.68
N LEU A 94 -4.70 1.93 11.70
CA LEU A 94 -6.13 1.60 11.62
C LEU A 94 -6.99 2.84 11.29
N TYR A 95 -6.70 3.98 11.91
CA TYR A 95 -7.33 5.25 11.57
C TYR A 95 -7.12 5.61 10.10
N LYS A 96 -5.87 5.53 9.62
CA LYS A 96 -5.56 5.78 8.21
C LYS A 96 -6.33 4.81 7.32
N ILE A 97 -6.35 3.51 7.59
CA ILE A 97 -7.09 2.55 6.76
C ILE A 97 -8.57 2.91 6.67
N GLY A 98 -9.19 3.38 7.76
CA GLY A 98 -10.58 3.83 7.77
C GLY A 98 -11.62 2.70 7.76
N ASP A 99 -11.17 1.44 7.81
CA ASP A 99 -12.05 0.28 7.94
C ASP A 99 -12.82 0.34 9.26
N SER A 100 -14.15 0.19 9.18
CA SER A 100 -15.06 0.32 10.32
C SER A 100 -14.69 -0.59 11.52
N ARG A 101 -14.12 -1.77 11.29
CA ARG A 101 -13.67 -2.70 12.34
C ARG A 101 -12.45 -2.13 13.07
N GLY A 102 -11.52 -1.56 12.29
CA GLY A 102 -10.34 -0.87 12.81
C GLY A 102 -10.70 0.38 13.62
N ILE A 103 -11.60 1.21 13.08
CA ILE A 103 -12.11 2.40 13.77
C ILE A 103 -12.82 2.01 15.07
N TRP A 104 -13.62 0.94 15.05
CA TRP A 104 -14.26 0.45 16.28
C TRP A 104 -13.23 0.03 17.32
N ALA A 105 -12.15 -0.66 16.92
CA ALA A 105 -11.07 -1.04 17.84
C ALA A 105 -10.35 0.19 18.42
N VAL A 106 -10.07 1.22 17.60
CA VAL A 106 -9.49 2.49 18.06
C VAL A 106 -10.42 3.16 19.09
N LYS A 107 -11.73 3.18 18.83
CA LYS A 107 -12.73 3.70 19.80
C LYS A 107 -12.74 2.92 21.12
N GLN A 108 -12.57 1.60 21.09
CA GLN A 108 -12.47 0.81 22.32
C GLN A 108 -11.18 1.13 23.08
N ALA A 109 -10.04 1.19 22.39
CA ALA A 109 -8.75 1.53 23.00
C ALA A 109 -8.77 2.94 23.64
N ALA A 110 -9.44 3.92 23.01
CA ALA A 110 -9.64 5.24 23.59
C ALA A 110 -10.30 5.21 24.98
N ARG A 111 -11.17 4.24 25.23
CA ARG A 111 -11.93 4.12 26.49
C ARG A 111 -11.28 3.21 27.51
N PHE A 112 -10.64 2.13 27.05
CA PHE A 112 -10.33 0.97 27.89
C PHE A 112 -8.86 0.55 27.86
N ASP A 113 -8.00 1.16 27.02
CA ASP A 113 -6.57 0.88 27.10
C ASP A 113 -6.04 1.26 28.50
N ASP A 114 -5.15 0.44 29.07
CA ASP A 114 -4.60 0.65 30.40
C ASP A 114 -3.66 1.87 30.45
N ASN A 115 -2.99 2.18 29.33
CA ASN A 115 -2.07 3.29 29.22
C ASN A 115 -2.78 4.59 28.81
N GLU A 116 -2.61 5.64 29.62
CA GLU A 116 -3.26 6.94 29.38
C GLU A 116 -2.85 7.59 28.06
N CYS A 117 -1.60 7.45 27.63
CA CYS A 117 -1.13 8.02 26.37
C CYS A 117 -1.83 7.35 25.17
N VAL A 118 -1.99 6.03 25.22
CA VAL A 118 -2.70 5.27 24.18
C VAL A 118 -4.17 5.70 24.13
N ARG A 119 -4.84 5.81 25.28
CA ARG A 119 -6.23 6.30 25.35
C ARG A 119 -6.38 7.66 24.67
N LYS A 120 -5.55 8.63 25.04
CA LYS A 120 -5.58 10.00 24.47
C LYS A 120 -5.32 10.01 22.97
N LYS A 121 -4.34 9.24 22.49
CA LYS A 121 -4.04 9.16 21.05
C LYS A 121 -5.15 8.50 20.26
N CYS A 122 -5.72 7.41 20.76
CA CYS A 122 -6.85 6.75 20.12
C CYS A 122 -8.09 7.66 20.08
N ASP A 123 -8.35 8.41 21.16
CA ASP A 123 -9.44 9.40 21.21
C ASP A 123 -9.25 10.51 20.17
N GLN A 124 -8.01 11.03 20.02
CA GLN A 124 -7.66 11.99 18.97
C GLN A 124 -7.94 11.42 17.58
N PHE A 125 -7.44 10.22 17.28
CA PHE A 125 -7.65 9.59 15.96
C PHE A 125 -9.13 9.33 15.67
N PHE A 126 -9.88 8.83 16.64
CA PHE A 126 -11.32 8.60 16.49
C PHE A 126 -12.09 9.92 16.28
N SER A 127 -11.74 10.96 17.04
CA SER A 127 -12.35 12.29 16.88
C SER A 127 -12.10 12.86 15.49
N VAL A 128 -10.86 12.81 15.00
CA VAL A 128 -10.53 13.27 13.65
C VAL A 128 -11.32 12.48 12.59
N TYR A 129 -11.36 11.16 12.69
CA TYR A 129 -12.16 10.33 11.79
C TYR A 129 -13.63 10.74 11.77
N THR A 130 -14.25 10.95 12.95
CA THR A 130 -15.65 11.37 13.00
C THR A 130 -15.89 12.74 12.38
N LEU A 131 -14.95 13.68 12.53
CA LEU A 131 -15.04 15.00 11.93
C LEU A 131 -14.91 14.93 10.40
N GLU A 132 -14.00 14.11 9.89
CA GLU A 132 -13.79 13.91 8.45
C GLU A 132 -15.01 13.28 7.77
N ASN A 133 -15.74 12.40 8.46
CA ASN A 133 -16.88 11.66 7.91
C ASN A 133 -18.26 12.26 8.28
N ALA A 134 -18.30 13.36 9.04
CA ALA A 134 -19.56 14.04 9.40
C ALA A 134 -20.03 15.08 8.36
N VAL A 135 -19.22 15.33 7.32
CA VAL A 135 -19.44 16.40 6.31
C VAL A 135 -19.96 15.85 4.98
N GLU A 136 -20.23 14.54 4.90
CA GLU A 136 -20.87 13.87 3.77
C GLU A 136 -22.35 13.59 4.06
#